data_AF-A0AAN8QQE4-F1
#
_entry.id   AF-A0AAN8QQE4-F1
#
_cell.length_a   1.000
_cell.length_b   1.000
_cell.length_c   1.000
_cell.angle_alpha   90.00
_cell.angle_beta   90.00
_cell.angle_gamma   90.00
#
_symmetry.space_group_name_H-M   'P 1'
#
loop_
_entity.id
_entity.type
_entity.pdbx_description
1 polymer ?
#
loop_
_entity_poly.entity_id
_entity_poly.type
_entity_poly.pdbx_seq_one_letter_code
_entity_poly.pdbx_strand_id
1 'polypeptide(L)'
;MIQVEANMTRDGKYTAEIEFITHEEWVEELQSILAERKSVEGNDGENEDSDGVIDEYDDAEKIRALYREDGNKASVNDLMDSNHFRSIPEFLSGKKKEFKTSQAEELSRELWPYLRSDVLSNKQQYWPLVKSVTIKIPNVKDLLEHIVLIDLPGNGDCNKSRDEMWKSVVGRCTTVWIVSEINRPVSEKEAWEILEKSVSYLGHGGQCRSISFICTKTDNINVDSDMNKEDVKKKKRDSILSRNKVAKEKLNEKFNKQIKIKEQFNIDKDFFQVFTVSSKQYWKKSVLQPEDTEIPKLQELLRNLNDRRTKISDYVTGAYGILSLIQGANNSDMTDSKEEVCQVLENNLKEGLKTIGQSMDEAYEAFEQCLSLGVQQSVDSCEKIAKDKVIEPVSHKCSGYHKVLKTLCKNNGVYKPIRKKGQKRPSERNLNDSLASCMRGLSNETFKKYFPNQGKDSSINYLIDNFTLDTNRLVEKHPEVSLHLTFLKTEETKLKAKLKMDIREKKKEIYNILPKSISDTMRPCYERAAQLTGTDSLENMRKELRNHLKESKGEMFNKAKKEMLDLLKEMKKHIVEELEHDLQESMNQSLKTHNSLLVPDVSEEYEEMKKCYEKLPSSSNAATTTA
;
A
#
# COMPACT_ATOMS: atom_id res chain seq x y z
N MET A 1 9.93 -9.17 4.12
CA MET A 1 9.82 -7.73 3.76
C MET A 1 10.78 -6.91 4.63
N ILE A 2 11.41 -5.87 4.09
CA ILE A 2 12.29 -4.98 4.87
C ILE A 2 11.68 -3.57 4.86
N GLN A 3 11.63 -2.93 6.02
CA GLN A 3 11.18 -1.55 6.20
C GLN A 3 12.32 -0.72 6.76
N VAL A 4 12.43 0.54 6.31
CA VAL A 4 13.41 1.50 6.81
C VAL A 4 12.71 2.80 7.16
N GLU A 5 12.88 3.26 8.39
CA GLU A 5 12.25 4.48 8.91
C GLU A 5 13.19 5.26 9.84
N ALA A 6 12.80 6.48 10.22
CA ALA A 6 13.56 7.30 11.16
C ALA A 6 13.38 6.79 12.61
N ASN A 7 14.49 6.67 13.35
CA ASN A 7 14.47 6.46 14.78
C ASN A 7 14.12 7.77 15.48
N MET A 8 12.87 7.89 15.94
CA MET A 8 12.36 9.07 16.64
C MET A 8 12.84 9.23 18.08
N THR A 9 13.56 8.25 18.61
CA THR A 9 14.14 8.37 19.96
C THR A 9 15.33 9.31 19.94
N ARG A 10 15.59 9.98 21.07
CA ARG A 10 16.69 10.94 21.21
C ARG A 10 18.07 10.30 21.37
N ASP A 11 18.17 8.97 21.28
CA ASP A 11 19.43 8.26 21.50
C ASP A 11 20.37 8.22 20.28
N GLY A 12 19.86 8.59 19.10
CA GLY A 12 20.63 8.64 17.85
C GLY A 12 21.21 7.31 17.40
N LYS A 13 20.66 6.17 17.87
CA LYS A 13 21.16 4.84 17.53
C LYS A 13 20.45 4.23 16.33
N TYR A 14 21.09 3.25 15.71
CA TYR A 14 20.45 2.34 14.77
C TYR A 14 19.74 1.23 15.56
N THR A 15 18.50 0.91 15.19
CA THR A 15 17.80 -0.23 15.75
C THR A 15 17.23 -1.10 14.64
N ALA A 16 17.05 -2.39 14.92
CA ALA A 16 16.28 -3.26 14.06
C ALA A 16 15.36 -4.16 14.88
N GLU A 17 14.15 -4.37 14.39
CA GLU A 17 13.17 -5.30 14.93
C GLU A 17 12.93 -6.39 13.89
N ILE A 18 13.10 -7.65 14.27
CA ILE A 18 12.78 -8.81 13.43
C ILE A 18 11.50 -9.44 13.96
N GLU A 19 10.49 -9.53 13.10
CA GLU A 19 9.29 -10.31 13.31
C GLU A 19 9.46 -11.66 12.60
N PHE A 20 9.27 -12.74 13.34
CA PHE A 20 9.26 -14.08 12.78
C PHE A 20 7.84 -14.50 12.34
N ILE A 21 7.76 -15.48 11.46
CA ILE A 21 6.51 -16.21 11.20
C ILE A 21 6.09 -16.97 12.48
N THR A 22 4.82 -17.35 12.58
CA THR A 22 4.36 -18.12 13.74
C THR A 22 4.84 -19.56 13.69
N HIS A 23 4.77 -20.24 14.83
CA HIS A 23 5.09 -21.66 14.94
C HIS A 23 4.19 -22.48 14.01
N GLU A 24 2.89 -22.17 13.97
CA GLU A 24 1.90 -22.83 13.12
C GLU A 24 2.17 -22.59 11.64
N GLU A 25 2.48 -21.34 11.25
CA GLU A 25 2.83 -20.98 9.87
C GLU A 25 4.03 -21.80 9.36
N TRP A 26 5.06 -21.97 10.20
CA TRP A 26 6.22 -22.77 9.83
C TRP A 26 5.92 -24.27 9.76
N VAL A 27 5.11 -24.80 10.69
CA VAL A 27 4.65 -26.20 10.66
C VAL A 27 3.88 -26.50 9.38
N GLU A 28 2.96 -25.61 8.98
CA GLU A 28 2.22 -25.75 7.72
C GLU A 28 3.14 -25.72 6.50
N GLU A 29 4.13 -24.82 6.49
CA GLU A 29 5.11 -24.74 5.40
C GLU A 29 5.95 -26.04 5.34
N LEU A 30 6.46 -26.54 6.47
CA LEU A 30 7.19 -27.81 6.55
C LEU A 30 6.35 -29.01 6.08
N GLN A 31 5.08 -29.08 6.49
CA GLN A 31 4.16 -30.14 6.06
C GLN A 31 3.99 -30.12 4.53
N SER A 32 3.86 -28.93 3.94
CA SER A 32 3.79 -28.77 2.49
C SER A 32 5.07 -29.26 1.81
N ILE A 33 6.23 -28.77 2.27
CA ILE A 33 7.55 -29.14 1.74
C ILE A 33 7.77 -30.65 1.77
N LEU A 34 7.46 -31.31 2.89
CA LEU A 34 7.70 -32.75 3.07
C LEU A 34 6.66 -33.62 2.34
N ALA A 35 5.41 -33.17 2.22
CA ALA A 35 4.39 -33.88 1.44
C ALA A 35 4.76 -33.93 -0.04
N GLU A 36 5.37 -32.87 -0.57
CA GLU A 36 5.84 -32.81 -1.96
C GLU A 36 6.99 -33.79 -2.23
N ARG A 37 7.96 -33.92 -1.30
CA ARG A 37 9.06 -34.91 -1.40
C ARG A 37 8.56 -36.35 -1.52
N LYS A 38 7.57 -36.74 -0.70
CA LYS A 38 7.00 -38.11 -0.73
C LYS A 38 6.28 -38.47 -2.03
N SER A 39 5.78 -37.47 -2.76
CA SER A 39 5.09 -37.69 -4.03
C SER A 39 6.01 -38.01 -5.20
N VAL A 40 7.32 -37.77 -5.04
CA VAL A 40 8.36 -38.01 -6.07
C VAL A 40 8.99 -39.39 -5.90
N GLU A 41 9.16 -39.88 -4.67
CA GLU A 41 9.79 -41.18 -4.37
C GLU A 41 8.90 -42.42 -4.61
N GLY A 42 7.59 -42.23 -4.85
CA GLY A 42 6.62 -43.32 -5.00
C GLY A 42 6.29 -43.76 -6.43
N ASN A 43 6.99 -43.24 -7.45
CA ASN A 43 6.66 -43.46 -8.87
C ASN A 43 7.81 -44.16 -9.62
N ASP A 44 8.09 -45.41 -9.26
CA ASP A 44 8.92 -46.31 -10.08
C ASP A 44 8.08 -46.81 -11.27
N GLY A 45 8.20 -46.13 -12.39
CA GLY A 45 7.68 -46.61 -13.67
C GLY A 45 6.89 -45.57 -14.46
N GLU A 46 7.60 -44.60 -15.04
CA GLU A 46 7.47 -44.17 -16.43
C GLU A 46 8.36 -42.94 -16.63
N ASN A 47 9.42 -43.11 -17.42
CA ASN A 47 10.22 -42.01 -17.93
C ASN A 47 9.34 -41.18 -18.87
N GLU A 48 8.76 -40.10 -18.36
CA GLU A 48 8.19 -39.04 -19.19
C GLU A 48 8.77 -37.70 -18.76
N ASP A 49 9.36 -36.99 -19.73
CA ASP A 49 10.04 -35.71 -19.58
C ASP A 49 9.23 -34.73 -18.72
N SER A 50 9.65 -34.64 -17.46
CA SER A 50 9.08 -33.75 -16.46
C SER A 50 9.43 -32.30 -16.79
N ASP A 51 8.60 -31.66 -17.60
CA ASP A 51 8.49 -30.19 -17.60
C ASP A 51 7.95 -29.65 -16.26
N GLY A 52 7.67 -30.53 -15.30
CA GLY A 52 7.40 -30.25 -13.89
C GLY A 52 8.66 -30.26 -13.03
N VAL A 53 9.74 -29.56 -13.42
CA VAL A 53 10.81 -29.22 -12.46
C VAL A 53 10.18 -28.40 -11.31
N ILE A 54 9.95 -29.06 -10.18
CA ILE A 54 9.40 -28.54 -8.92
C ILE A 54 10.46 -27.68 -8.22
N ASP A 55 10.03 -26.89 -7.24
CA ASP A 55 10.80 -25.96 -6.40
C ASP A 55 11.82 -26.62 -5.45
N GLU A 56 12.40 -27.76 -5.88
CA GLU A 56 13.31 -28.59 -5.11
C GLU A 56 14.55 -27.82 -4.62
N TYR A 57 14.87 -26.67 -5.24
CA TYR A 57 16.00 -25.82 -4.87
C TYR A 57 15.68 -24.76 -3.79
N ASP A 58 14.52 -24.08 -3.79
CA ASP A 58 14.24 -23.04 -2.77
C ASP A 58 13.86 -23.66 -1.42
N ASP A 59 13.04 -24.71 -1.42
CA ASP A 59 12.65 -25.39 -0.18
C ASP A 59 13.81 -26.20 0.42
N ALA A 60 14.66 -26.81 -0.42
CA ALA A 60 15.90 -27.41 0.08
C ALA A 60 16.87 -26.35 0.60
N GLU A 61 16.95 -25.16 -0.02
CA GLU A 61 17.74 -24.04 0.49
C GLU A 61 17.21 -23.56 1.85
N LYS A 62 15.88 -23.45 2.06
CA LYS A 62 15.29 -23.11 3.37
C LYS A 62 15.61 -24.15 4.44
N ILE A 63 15.39 -25.44 4.13
CA ILE A 63 15.68 -26.53 5.06
C ILE A 63 17.17 -26.55 5.40
N ARG A 64 18.04 -26.42 4.40
CA ARG A 64 19.50 -26.38 4.61
C ARG A 64 19.95 -25.13 5.36
N ALA A 65 19.34 -23.97 5.11
CA ALA A 65 19.66 -22.72 5.80
C ALA A 65 19.41 -22.85 7.31
N LEU A 66 18.24 -23.38 7.68
CA LEU A 66 17.81 -23.46 9.07
C LEU A 66 18.35 -24.69 9.80
N TYR A 67 18.37 -25.86 9.14
CA TYR A 67 18.68 -27.15 9.76
C TYR A 67 20.02 -27.74 9.33
N ARG A 68 20.69 -27.16 8.34
CA ARG A 68 21.96 -27.67 7.79
C ARG A 68 21.82 -29.12 7.35
N GLU A 69 22.75 -29.98 7.73
CA GLU A 69 22.75 -31.41 7.35
C GLU A 69 21.64 -32.21 8.08
N ASP A 70 21.20 -31.72 9.25
CA ASP A 70 20.15 -32.36 10.08
C ASP A 70 18.76 -32.33 9.39
N GLY A 71 18.58 -31.47 8.38
CA GLY A 71 17.32 -31.31 7.66
C GLY A 71 17.00 -32.42 6.65
N ASN A 72 17.96 -33.30 6.34
CA ASN A 72 17.79 -34.37 5.36
C ASN A 72 17.08 -35.57 5.99
N LYS A 73 15.91 -35.94 5.46
CA LYS A 73 15.05 -37.09 5.89
C LYS A 73 14.41 -36.95 7.27
N ALA A 74 14.42 -35.75 7.86
CA ALA A 74 13.75 -35.45 9.14
C ALA A 74 12.22 -35.34 8.98
N SER A 75 11.48 -35.73 10.02
CA SER A 75 10.03 -35.48 10.11
C SER A 75 9.75 -34.05 10.54
N VAL A 76 8.51 -33.57 10.39
CA VAL A 76 8.12 -32.23 10.90
C VAL A 76 8.44 -32.11 12.39
N ASN A 77 8.20 -33.15 13.18
CA ASN A 77 8.47 -33.12 14.63
C ASN A 77 9.96 -32.96 14.93
N ASP A 78 10.83 -33.64 14.18
CA ASP A 78 12.28 -33.53 14.35
C ASP A 78 12.75 -32.10 13.99
N LEU A 79 12.23 -31.56 12.88
CA LEU A 79 12.53 -30.20 12.44
C LEU A 79 11.98 -29.12 13.39
N MET A 80 10.94 -29.42 14.14
CA MET A 80 10.36 -28.49 15.13
C MET A 80 10.98 -28.64 16.53
N ASP A 81 12.02 -29.48 16.69
CA ASP A 81 12.73 -29.59 17.98
C ASP A 81 13.33 -28.24 18.39
N SER A 82 13.04 -27.83 19.63
CA SER A 82 13.51 -26.57 20.24
C SER A 82 15.03 -26.34 20.14
N ASN A 83 15.82 -27.41 20.02
CA ASN A 83 17.27 -27.36 19.87
C ASN A 83 17.71 -26.61 18.62
N HIS A 84 16.93 -26.66 17.53
CA HIS A 84 17.22 -25.92 16.30
C HIS A 84 17.07 -24.40 16.45
N PHE A 85 16.36 -23.94 17.48
CA PHE A 85 15.99 -22.53 17.68
C PHE A 85 16.66 -21.89 18.90
N ARG A 86 17.66 -22.54 19.53
CA ARG A 86 18.34 -22.03 20.73
C ARG A 86 18.93 -20.62 20.58
N SER A 87 19.38 -20.25 19.38
CA SER A 87 19.95 -18.93 19.08
C SER A 87 18.88 -17.86 18.79
N ILE A 88 17.63 -18.28 18.61
CA ILE A 88 16.46 -17.43 18.31
C ILE A 88 15.27 -17.83 19.21
N PRO A 89 15.43 -17.79 20.54
CA PRO A 89 14.33 -18.13 21.47
C PRO A 89 13.09 -17.26 21.26
N GLU A 90 13.26 -16.07 20.68
CA GLU A 90 12.17 -15.14 20.37
C GLU A 90 11.13 -15.76 19.43
N PHE A 91 11.56 -16.57 18.45
CA PHE A 91 10.67 -17.32 17.55
C PHE A 91 9.71 -18.24 18.31
N LEU A 92 10.25 -19.06 19.24
CA LEU A 92 9.44 -19.98 20.04
C LEU A 92 8.47 -19.26 20.98
N SER A 93 8.86 -18.08 21.47
CA SER A 93 8.02 -17.27 22.36
C SER A 93 7.03 -16.34 21.63
N GLY A 94 7.07 -16.29 20.30
CA GLY A 94 6.28 -15.36 19.49
C GLY A 94 6.63 -13.89 19.70
N LYS A 95 7.86 -13.59 20.14
CA LYS A 95 8.34 -12.22 20.39
C LYS A 95 9.19 -11.73 19.22
N LYS A 96 9.28 -10.41 19.08
CA LYS A 96 10.23 -9.79 18.16
C LYS A 96 11.65 -9.88 18.70
N LYS A 97 12.63 -10.01 17.81
CA LYS A 97 14.05 -9.88 18.15
C LYS A 97 14.53 -8.46 17.87
N GLU A 98 15.14 -7.83 18.86
CA GLU A 98 15.59 -6.44 18.76
C GLU A 98 17.12 -6.32 18.75
N PHE A 99 17.63 -5.43 17.91
CA PHE A 99 19.04 -5.05 17.84
C PHE A 99 19.16 -3.55 18.04
N LYS A 100 20.23 -3.13 18.73
CA LYS A 100 20.53 -1.71 18.97
C LYS A 100 22.04 -1.49 18.95
N THR A 101 22.51 -0.63 18.05
CA THR A 101 23.93 -0.29 17.90
C THR A 101 24.10 1.17 17.49
N SER A 102 25.29 1.72 17.74
CA SER A 102 25.68 3.04 17.28
C SER A 102 26.26 3.04 15.86
N GLN A 103 26.51 1.90 15.22
CA GLN A 103 27.19 1.79 13.91
C GLN A 103 26.41 0.94 12.91
N ALA A 104 26.29 1.44 11.67
CA ALA A 104 25.53 0.76 10.62
C ALA A 104 26.15 -0.58 10.20
N GLU A 105 27.48 -0.67 10.17
CA GLU A 105 28.23 -1.87 9.80
C GLU A 105 28.01 -3.00 10.80
N GLU A 106 27.93 -2.67 12.09
CA GLU A 106 27.64 -3.64 13.14
C GLU A 106 26.22 -4.18 12.98
N LEU A 107 25.22 -3.30 12.79
CA LEU A 107 23.85 -3.72 12.55
C LEU A 107 23.75 -4.64 11.32
N SER A 108 24.45 -4.30 10.24
CA SER A 108 24.47 -5.12 9.03
C SER A 108 25.07 -6.50 9.25
N ARG A 109 26.04 -6.66 10.17
CA ARG A 109 26.60 -7.98 10.53
C ARG A 109 25.61 -8.79 11.36
N GLU A 110 24.97 -8.16 12.35
CA GLU A 110 23.96 -8.80 13.19
C GLU A 110 22.74 -9.27 12.40
N LEU A 111 22.28 -8.46 11.43
CA LEU A 111 21.15 -8.80 10.57
C LEU A 111 21.50 -9.82 9.47
N TRP A 112 22.78 -10.11 9.24
CA TRP A 112 23.22 -10.98 8.15
C TRP A 112 22.53 -12.35 8.11
N PRO A 113 22.45 -13.11 9.23
CA PRO A 113 21.83 -14.44 9.23
C PRO A 113 20.33 -14.43 8.91
N TYR A 114 19.69 -13.28 9.03
CA TYR A 114 18.23 -13.10 8.92
C TYR A 114 17.80 -12.57 7.55
N LEU A 115 18.70 -11.96 6.79
CA LEU A 115 18.36 -11.25 5.56
C LEU A 115 18.93 -11.87 4.29
N ARG A 116 19.99 -12.67 4.38
CA ARG A 116 20.74 -13.11 3.19
C ARG A 116 20.88 -14.62 3.14
N SER A 117 20.63 -15.18 1.96
CA SER A 117 21.06 -16.53 1.62
C SER A 117 22.51 -16.49 1.16
N ASP A 118 23.39 -17.12 1.91
CA ASP A 118 24.76 -17.38 1.48
C ASP A 118 24.96 -18.89 1.44
N VAL A 119 24.84 -19.44 0.23
CA VAL A 119 24.92 -20.88 -0.06
C VAL A 119 26.28 -21.46 0.34
N LEU A 120 27.32 -20.61 0.46
CA LEU A 120 28.67 -21.01 0.84
C LEU A 120 28.93 -20.91 2.36
N SER A 121 27.97 -20.39 3.14
CA SER A 121 28.12 -20.27 4.58
C SER A 121 27.74 -21.57 5.30
N ASN A 122 28.66 -22.13 6.09
CA ASN A 122 28.36 -23.25 7.00
C ASN A 122 27.60 -22.81 8.28
N LYS A 123 27.26 -21.52 8.39
CA LYS A 123 26.53 -20.99 9.54
C LYS A 123 25.03 -21.16 9.34
N GLN A 124 24.35 -21.45 10.44
CA GLN A 124 22.88 -21.49 10.49
C GLN A 124 22.32 -20.12 10.11
N GLN A 125 21.31 -20.12 9.23
CA GLN A 125 20.64 -18.94 8.70
C GLN A 125 19.15 -19.01 9.03
N TYR A 126 18.58 -17.89 9.42
CA TYR A 126 17.21 -17.81 9.95
C TYR A 126 16.25 -17.06 9.03
N TRP A 127 16.71 -16.56 7.88
CA TRP A 127 15.88 -15.87 6.89
C TRP A 127 14.60 -16.64 6.47
N PRO A 128 14.53 -18.00 6.49
CA PRO A 128 13.27 -18.69 6.19
C PRO A 128 12.16 -18.38 7.21
N LEU A 129 12.52 -18.13 8.47
CA LEU A 129 11.57 -17.83 9.55
C LEU A 129 11.23 -16.34 9.64
N VAL A 130 11.92 -15.47 8.89
CA VAL A 130 11.74 -14.03 8.99
C VAL A 130 10.52 -13.60 8.18
N LYS A 131 9.54 -13.02 8.87
CA LYS A 131 8.34 -12.41 8.28
C LYS A 131 8.64 -10.99 7.82
N SER A 132 9.13 -10.16 8.74
CA SER A 132 9.45 -8.76 8.45
C SER A 132 10.65 -8.26 9.27
N VAL A 133 11.36 -7.26 8.73
CA VAL A 133 12.43 -6.56 9.44
C VAL A 133 12.20 -5.07 9.34
N THR A 134 12.11 -4.39 10.48
CA THR A 134 12.01 -2.92 10.57
C THR A 134 13.33 -2.36 11.05
N ILE A 135 14.01 -1.59 10.20
CA ILE A 135 15.27 -0.93 10.48
C ILE A 135 15.00 0.55 10.76
N LYS A 136 15.35 1.03 11.94
CA LYS A 136 15.27 2.45 12.28
C LYS A 136 16.67 3.05 12.24
N ILE A 137 16.85 4.06 11.39
CA ILE A 137 18.12 4.78 11.26
C ILE A 137 18.11 6.06 12.10
N PRO A 138 19.26 6.59 12.57
CA PRO A 138 19.32 7.86 13.28
C PRO A 138 18.57 8.95 12.52
N ASN A 139 17.75 9.72 13.23
CA ASN A 139 16.84 10.68 12.61
C ASN A 139 17.59 11.74 11.80
N VAL A 140 17.41 11.71 10.48
CA VAL A 140 17.77 12.79 9.57
C VAL A 140 16.55 13.69 9.40
N LYS A 141 16.58 14.84 10.08
CA LYS A 141 15.51 15.83 10.06
C LYS A 141 15.04 16.14 8.65
N ASP A 142 13.72 16.23 8.48
CA ASP A 142 13.03 16.54 7.22
C ASP A 142 13.17 15.49 6.11
N LEU A 143 13.96 14.42 6.28
CA LEU A 143 14.12 13.38 5.24
C LEU A 143 13.22 12.17 5.45
N LEU A 144 13.25 11.54 6.63
CA LEU A 144 12.50 10.29 6.90
C LEU A 144 11.51 10.38 8.08
N GLU A 145 11.34 11.55 8.72
CA GLU A 145 10.53 11.72 9.95
C GLU A 145 9.07 11.24 9.81
N HIS A 146 8.48 11.23 8.62
CA HIS A 146 7.15 10.64 8.40
C HIS A 146 7.11 9.77 7.16
N ILE A 147 8.24 9.12 6.86
CA ILE A 147 8.38 8.24 5.68
C ILE A 147 8.91 6.90 6.13
N VAL A 148 8.22 5.86 5.66
CA VAL A 148 8.67 4.48 5.76
C VAL A 148 9.00 4.01 4.34
N LEU A 149 10.26 3.68 4.10
CA LEU A 149 10.70 3.02 2.87
C LEU A 149 10.47 1.52 3.03
N ILE A 150 9.79 0.91 2.07
CA ILE A 150 9.47 -0.52 2.13
C ILE A 150 10.10 -1.20 0.94
N ASP A 151 11.03 -2.10 1.21
CA ASP A 151 11.57 -3.02 0.21
C ASP A 151 10.61 -4.22 0.11
N LEU A 152 9.86 -4.22 -0.98
CA LEU A 152 8.93 -5.29 -1.30
C LEU A 152 9.75 -6.46 -1.85
N PRO A 153 9.56 -7.68 -1.33
CA PRO A 153 10.19 -8.84 -1.94
C PRO A 153 9.79 -8.89 -3.43
N GLY A 154 10.77 -9.12 -4.32
CA GLY A 154 10.44 -9.38 -5.73
C GLY A 154 9.43 -10.52 -5.82
N ASN A 155 8.62 -10.58 -6.89
CA ASN A 155 7.58 -11.59 -7.09
C ASN A 155 8.11 -13.01 -6.81
N GLY A 156 7.96 -13.53 -5.59
CA GLY A 156 8.84 -14.63 -5.22
C GLY A 156 8.78 -15.17 -3.81
N ASP A 157 7.94 -14.64 -2.92
CA ASP A 157 7.84 -15.24 -1.59
C ASP A 157 6.87 -16.43 -1.61
N CYS A 158 7.35 -17.63 -1.28
CA CYS A 158 6.53 -18.84 -1.18
C CYS A 158 5.80 -18.95 0.17
N ASN A 159 6.14 -18.09 1.14
CA ASN A 159 5.48 -18.10 2.44
C ASN A 159 4.14 -17.34 2.37
N LYS A 160 3.06 -18.02 2.77
CA LYS A 160 1.68 -17.49 2.73
C LYS A 160 1.51 -16.20 3.54
N SER A 161 2.12 -16.11 4.73
CA SER A 161 1.98 -14.92 5.59
C SER A 161 2.67 -13.70 5.01
N ARG A 162 3.81 -13.91 4.33
CA ARG A 162 4.52 -12.86 3.58
C ARG A 162 3.74 -12.44 2.32
N ASP A 163 2.96 -13.34 1.73
CA ASP A 163 2.10 -13.05 0.59
C ASP A 163 0.88 -12.18 0.95
N GLU A 164 0.18 -12.48 2.05
CA GLU A 164 -0.92 -11.63 2.52
C GLU A 164 -0.42 -10.24 2.95
N MET A 165 0.77 -10.21 3.57
CA MET A 165 1.40 -8.98 4.02
C MET A 165 1.69 -8.01 2.87
N TRP A 166 2.21 -8.46 1.72
CA TRP A 166 2.55 -7.52 0.65
C TRP A 166 1.32 -6.82 0.06
N LYS A 167 0.17 -7.50 -0.09
CA LYS A 167 -1.05 -6.86 -0.64
C LYS A 167 -1.55 -5.74 0.28
N SER A 168 -1.59 -6.00 1.59
CA SER A 168 -1.95 -5.00 2.61
C SER A 168 -0.96 -3.84 2.63
N VAL A 169 0.34 -4.12 2.50
CA VAL A 169 1.38 -3.10 2.44
C VAL A 169 1.28 -2.25 1.18
N VAL A 170 1.10 -2.87 0.01
CA VAL A 170 0.95 -2.19 -1.29
C VAL A 170 -0.26 -1.26 -1.28
N GLY A 171 -1.39 -1.67 -0.69
CA GLY A 171 -2.57 -0.81 -0.54
C GLY A 171 -2.34 0.45 0.32
N ARG A 172 -1.31 0.45 1.16
CA ARG A 172 -0.91 1.60 2.00
C ARG A 172 0.22 2.43 1.39
N CYS A 173 0.87 1.98 0.32
CA CYS A 173 1.92 2.75 -0.34
C CYS A 173 1.34 4.03 -0.95
N THR A 174 1.93 5.18 -0.61
CA THR A 174 1.58 6.49 -1.20
C THR A 174 2.35 6.76 -2.47
N THR A 175 3.56 6.22 -2.59
CA THR A 175 4.45 6.35 -3.75
C THR A 175 5.11 5.01 -4.01
N VAL A 176 5.30 4.65 -5.29
CA VAL A 176 5.98 3.41 -5.69
C VAL A 176 7.25 3.73 -6.45
N TRP A 177 8.37 3.12 -6.04
CA TRP A 177 9.63 3.20 -6.76
C TRP A 177 9.95 1.88 -7.46
N ILE A 178 10.22 1.95 -8.76
CA ILE A 178 10.63 0.82 -9.58
C ILE A 178 12.10 0.97 -9.90
N VAL A 179 12.95 0.08 -9.39
CA VAL A 179 14.40 0.16 -9.57
C VAL A 179 14.86 -0.88 -10.60
N SER A 180 15.53 -0.44 -11.66
CA SER A 180 16.14 -1.33 -12.68
C SER A 180 17.45 -0.74 -13.20
N GLU A 181 18.34 -1.58 -13.71
CA GLU A 181 19.62 -1.12 -14.28
C GLU A 181 19.42 -0.37 -15.60
N ILE A 182 20.20 0.70 -15.84
CA ILE A 182 20.13 1.56 -17.03
C ILE A 182 20.28 0.82 -18.38
N ASN A 183 20.85 -0.38 -18.38
CA ASN A 183 21.04 -1.18 -19.59
C ASN A 183 19.78 -1.98 -20.00
N ARG A 184 18.77 -2.07 -19.13
CA ARG A 184 17.54 -2.85 -19.34
C ARG A 184 16.21 -2.12 -19.08
N PRO A 185 16.12 -0.79 -18.87
CA PRO A 185 14.94 -0.21 -18.23
C PRO A 185 13.65 -0.35 -19.07
N VAL A 186 13.79 -0.30 -20.41
CA VAL A 186 12.67 -0.47 -21.34
C VAL A 186 12.34 -1.95 -21.56
N SER A 187 13.32 -2.84 -21.45
CA SER A 187 13.17 -4.29 -21.67
C SER A 187 12.91 -5.08 -20.39
N GLU A 188 12.87 -4.43 -19.22
CA GLU A 188 12.60 -5.03 -17.91
C GLU A 188 11.13 -5.49 -17.76
N LYS A 189 10.75 -6.54 -18.49
CA LYS A 189 9.37 -7.05 -18.55
C LYS A 189 8.82 -7.38 -17.15
N GLU A 190 9.65 -7.93 -16.27
CA GLU A 190 9.26 -8.35 -14.93
C GLU A 190 8.72 -7.17 -14.09
N ALA A 191 9.42 -6.03 -14.08
CA ALA A 191 9.01 -4.85 -13.33
C ALA A 191 7.66 -4.28 -13.82
N TRP A 192 7.48 -4.22 -15.15
CA TRP A 192 6.22 -3.75 -15.74
C TRP A 192 5.06 -4.71 -15.49
N GLU A 193 5.30 -6.02 -15.53
CA GLU A 193 4.29 -7.04 -15.21
C GLU A 193 3.90 -7.03 -13.73
N ILE A 194 4.86 -6.80 -12.82
CA ILE A 194 4.59 -6.62 -11.38
C ILE A 194 3.70 -5.39 -11.18
N LEU A 195 4.03 -4.28 -11.82
CA LEU A 195 3.24 -3.06 -11.74
C LEU A 195 1.83 -3.28 -12.27
N GLU A 196 1.68 -3.90 -13.44
CA GLU A 196 0.38 -4.22 -14.05
C GLU A 196 -0.48 -5.12 -13.16
N LYS A 197 0.12 -6.07 -12.44
CA LYS A 197 -0.59 -6.96 -11.50
C LYS A 197 -0.97 -6.28 -10.19
N SER A 198 -0.16 -5.32 -9.76
CA SER A 198 -0.35 -4.62 -8.48
C SER A 198 -1.20 -3.36 -8.60
N VAL A 199 -1.48 -2.91 -9.83
CA VAL A 199 -2.11 -1.62 -10.12
C VAL A 199 -3.48 -1.45 -9.45
N SER A 200 -4.30 -2.50 -9.36
CA SER A 200 -5.61 -2.44 -8.69
C SER A 200 -5.46 -2.22 -7.18
N TYR A 201 -4.42 -2.81 -6.58
CA TYR A 201 -4.10 -2.66 -5.15
C TYR A 201 -3.42 -1.32 -4.87
N LEU A 202 -2.80 -0.68 -5.87
CA LEU A 202 -2.15 0.62 -5.74
C LEU A 202 -3.12 1.80 -5.99
N GLY A 203 -3.95 1.66 -7.03
CA GLY A 203 -4.88 2.68 -7.51
C GLY A 203 -6.15 2.75 -6.67
N HIS A 204 -7.27 2.33 -7.23
CA HIS A 204 -8.57 2.42 -6.57
C HIS A 204 -8.70 1.55 -5.32
N GLY A 205 -8.06 0.38 -5.28
CA GLY A 205 -7.97 -0.47 -4.09
C GLY A 205 -6.89 -0.04 -3.09
N GLY A 206 -6.19 1.06 -3.36
CA GLY A 206 -5.09 1.56 -2.55
C GLY A 206 -5.07 3.08 -2.51
N GLN A 207 -3.87 3.62 -2.36
CA GLN A 207 -3.70 5.03 -2.12
C GLN A 207 -2.48 5.68 -2.79
N CYS A 208 -1.93 5.00 -3.79
CA CYS A 208 -0.76 5.44 -4.52
C CYS A 208 -1.08 6.67 -5.35
N ARG A 209 -0.19 7.65 -5.22
CA ARG A 209 -0.29 9.01 -5.75
C ARG A 209 0.72 9.27 -6.86
N SER A 210 1.87 8.59 -6.82
CA SER A 210 2.91 8.74 -7.83
C SER A 210 3.74 7.47 -7.99
N ILE A 211 4.33 7.31 -9.17
CA ILE A 211 5.24 6.21 -9.51
C ILE A 211 6.54 6.82 -10.02
N SER A 212 7.67 6.39 -9.45
CA SER A 212 8.99 6.79 -9.90
C SER A 212 9.75 5.60 -10.46
N PHE A 213 10.28 5.71 -11.66
CA PHE A 213 11.18 4.72 -12.26
C PHE A 213 12.64 5.15 -12.06
N ILE A 214 13.42 4.37 -11.32
CA ILE A 214 14.80 4.64 -10.97
C ILE A 214 15.72 3.74 -11.79
N CYS A 215 16.38 4.32 -12.79
CA CYS A 215 17.42 3.67 -13.56
C CYS A 215 18.75 3.75 -12.82
N THR A 216 19.22 2.66 -12.22
CA THR A 216 20.48 2.60 -11.47
C THR A 216 21.68 2.21 -12.33
N LYS A 217 22.89 2.29 -11.77
CA LYS A 217 24.19 1.97 -12.41
C LYS A 217 24.45 2.78 -13.68
N THR A 218 24.04 4.04 -13.71
CA THR A 218 24.21 4.93 -14.88
C THR A 218 25.66 5.22 -15.23
N ASP A 219 26.59 5.01 -14.29
CA ASP A 219 28.04 5.11 -14.53
C ASP A 219 28.65 3.93 -15.29
N ASN A 220 27.88 2.85 -15.49
CA ASN A 220 28.32 1.68 -16.23
C ASN A 220 28.20 1.92 -17.74
N ILE A 221 29.26 2.45 -18.34
CA ILE A 221 29.40 2.72 -19.77
C ILE A 221 30.83 2.40 -20.21
N ASN A 222 30.96 1.77 -21.37
CA ASN A 222 32.24 1.55 -22.02
C ASN A 222 32.50 2.70 -22.99
N VAL A 223 33.68 3.31 -22.90
CA VAL A 223 34.14 4.37 -23.80
C VAL A 223 35.54 3.96 -24.26
N ASP A 224 35.72 3.78 -25.58
CA ASP A 224 37.05 3.48 -26.16
C ASP A 224 38.04 4.64 -25.89
N SER A 225 39.27 4.29 -25.53
CA SER A 225 40.23 5.21 -24.92
C SER A 225 41.61 5.22 -25.61
N ASP A 226 41.74 6.00 -26.68
CA ASP A 226 43.03 6.44 -27.25
C ASP A 226 43.32 7.93 -26.95
N MET A 227 42.73 8.49 -25.88
CA MET A 227 42.87 9.91 -25.50
C MET A 227 43.46 10.12 -24.11
N ASN A 228 43.86 11.35 -23.79
CA ASN A 228 44.29 11.73 -22.44
C ASN A 228 43.16 11.58 -21.39
N LYS A 229 43.52 11.55 -20.10
CA LYS A 229 42.58 11.24 -19.00
C LYS A 229 41.42 12.24 -18.84
N GLU A 230 41.65 13.53 -19.13
CA GLU A 230 40.63 14.58 -18.91
C GLU A 230 39.58 14.55 -20.02
N ASP A 231 40.01 14.38 -21.27
CA ASP A 231 39.12 14.24 -22.42
C ASP A 231 38.26 12.97 -22.33
N VAL A 232 38.85 11.87 -21.83
CA VAL A 232 38.12 10.63 -21.53
C VAL A 232 37.04 10.86 -20.48
N LYS A 233 37.33 11.62 -19.41
CA LYS A 233 36.37 11.92 -18.34
C LYS A 233 35.21 12.77 -18.84
N LYS A 234 35.48 13.82 -19.62
CA LYS A 234 34.45 14.68 -20.24
C LYS A 234 33.58 13.88 -21.20
N LYS A 235 34.19 13.14 -22.13
CA LYS A 235 33.47 12.27 -23.07
C LYS A 235 32.60 11.23 -22.36
N LYS A 236 33.09 10.65 -21.27
CA LYS A 236 32.33 9.70 -20.45
C LYS A 236 31.13 10.36 -19.77
N ARG A 237 31.30 11.55 -19.18
CA ARG A 237 30.20 12.33 -18.59
C ARG A 237 29.13 12.64 -19.63
N ASP A 238 29.51 13.18 -20.78
CA ASP A 238 28.57 13.56 -21.85
C ASP A 238 27.81 12.33 -22.39
N SER A 239 28.51 11.20 -22.54
CA SER A 239 27.90 9.93 -22.96
C SER A 239 26.89 9.40 -21.93
N ILE A 240 27.18 9.51 -20.63
CA ILE A 240 26.23 9.14 -19.57
C ILE A 240 24.98 10.02 -19.63
N LEU A 241 25.15 11.34 -19.70
CA LEU A 241 24.03 12.29 -19.71
C LEU A 241 23.13 12.10 -20.95
N SER A 242 23.74 11.93 -22.13
CA SER A 242 23.02 11.66 -23.37
C SER A 242 22.22 10.36 -23.30
N ARG A 243 22.85 9.25 -22.84
CA ARG A 243 22.15 7.97 -22.65
C ARG A 243 21.01 8.07 -21.63
N ASN A 244 21.24 8.77 -20.52
CA ASN A 244 20.24 8.95 -19.48
C ASN A 244 19.01 9.71 -20.02
N LYS A 245 19.22 10.75 -20.83
CA LYS A 245 18.12 11.49 -21.49
C LYS A 245 17.27 10.56 -22.37
N VAL A 246 17.92 9.78 -23.24
CA VAL A 246 17.22 8.82 -24.12
C VAL A 246 16.47 7.74 -23.32
N ALA A 247 17.04 7.26 -22.20
CA ALA A 247 16.38 6.28 -21.35
C ALA A 247 15.09 6.84 -20.72
N LYS A 248 15.11 8.12 -20.29
CA LYS A 248 13.94 8.81 -19.74
C LYS A 248 12.82 8.95 -20.79
N GLU A 249 13.16 9.37 -22.01
CA GLU A 249 12.20 9.51 -23.11
C GLU A 249 11.53 8.17 -23.42
N LYS A 250 12.31 7.09 -23.61
CA LYS A 250 11.77 5.75 -23.91
C LYS A 250 10.90 5.18 -22.80
N LEU A 251 11.24 5.42 -21.53
CA LEU A 251 10.42 4.98 -20.40
C LEU A 251 9.08 5.72 -20.34
N ASN A 252 9.08 7.03 -20.59
CA ASN A 252 7.84 7.81 -20.68
C ASN A 252 6.96 7.34 -21.84
N GLU A 253 7.53 7.08 -23.02
CA GLU A 253 6.79 6.50 -24.15
C GLU A 253 6.19 5.12 -23.79
N LYS A 254 6.94 4.28 -23.08
CA LYS A 254 6.47 2.96 -22.66
C LYS A 254 5.34 3.07 -21.64
N PHE A 255 5.48 3.93 -20.63
CA PHE A 255 4.44 4.22 -19.64
C PHE A 255 3.17 4.73 -20.33
N ASN A 256 3.33 5.59 -21.35
CA ASN A 256 2.20 6.16 -22.07
C ASN A 256 1.35 5.13 -22.81
N LYS A 257 1.92 3.96 -23.15
CA LYS A 257 1.23 2.83 -23.77
C LYS A 257 0.54 1.90 -22.77
N GLN A 258 0.69 2.09 -21.45
CA GLN A 258 0.16 1.19 -20.41
C GLN A 258 -1.30 1.50 -20.04
N ILE A 259 -2.26 1.24 -20.95
CA ILE A 259 -3.68 1.60 -20.78
C ILE A 259 -4.27 1.10 -19.44
N LYS A 260 -4.05 -0.16 -19.08
CA LYS A 260 -4.56 -0.75 -17.83
C LYS A 260 -4.07 -0.04 -16.57
N ILE A 261 -2.86 0.51 -16.60
CA ILE A 261 -2.34 1.31 -15.48
C ILE A 261 -3.12 2.62 -15.41
N LYS A 262 -3.33 3.28 -16.55
CA LYS A 262 -4.08 4.55 -16.64
C LYS A 262 -5.56 4.41 -16.26
N GLU A 263 -6.14 3.22 -16.35
CA GLU A 263 -7.51 2.94 -15.87
C GLU A 263 -7.64 3.02 -14.34
N GLN A 264 -6.55 2.88 -13.58
CA GLN A 264 -6.58 2.87 -12.11
C GLN A 264 -6.18 4.20 -11.46
N PHE A 265 -5.73 5.18 -12.25
CA PHE A 265 -5.19 6.44 -11.73
C PHE A 265 -5.72 7.65 -12.49
N ASN A 266 -5.82 8.78 -11.79
CA ASN A 266 -5.88 10.10 -12.39
C ASN A 266 -4.44 10.54 -12.66
N ILE A 267 -4.02 10.51 -13.92
CA ILE A 267 -2.64 10.80 -14.33
C ILE A 267 -2.50 12.28 -14.66
N ASP A 268 -1.70 12.98 -13.87
CA ASP A 268 -1.19 14.32 -14.17
C ASP A 268 0.26 14.26 -14.67
N LYS A 269 0.88 15.43 -14.85
CA LYS A 269 2.26 15.56 -15.34
C LYS A 269 3.30 14.97 -14.38
N ASP A 270 3.03 14.99 -13.08
CA ASP A 270 4.00 14.62 -12.04
C ASP A 270 3.78 13.20 -11.51
N PHE A 271 2.70 12.53 -11.94
CA PHE A 271 2.37 11.16 -11.56
C PHE A 271 3.48 10.15 -11.87
N PHE A 272 4.12 10.26 -13.05
CA PHE A 272 5.19 9.34 -13.47
C PHE A 272 6.51 10.07 -13.69
N GLN A 273 7.51 9.77 -12.87
CA GLN A 273 8.82 10.41 -12.93
C GLN A 273 9.92 9.38 -13.22
N VAL A 274 10.94 9.77 -13.98
CA VAL A 274 12.09 8.91 -14.27
C VAL A 274 13.39 9.54 -13.79
N PHE A 275 14.08 8.82 -12.90
CA PHE A 275 15.36 9.20 -12.33
C PHE A 275 16.48 8.30 -12.87
N THR A 276 17.64 8.88 -13.13
CA THR A 276 18.82 8.16 -13.64
C THR A 276 19.97 8.32 -12.65
N VAL A 277 20.20 7.29 -11.83
CA VAL A 277 21.04 7.38 -10.63
C VAL A 277 22.34 6.58 -10.71
N SER A 278 23.39 7.15 -10.12
CA SER A 278 24.65 6.45 -9.83
C SER A 278 25.08 6.70 -8.39
N SER A 279 24.82 5.73 -7.51
CA SER A 279 25.29 5.76 -6.13
C SER A 279 26.82 5.80 -6.05
N LYS A 280 27.50 5.09 -6.96
CA LYS A 280 28.97 5.07 -7.01
C LYS A 280 29.55 6.45 -7.32
N GLN A 281 28.99 7.17 -8.30
CA GLN A 281 29.49 8.51 -8.64
C GLN A 281 29.07 9.57 -7.64
N TYR A 282 27.94 9.42 -6.95
CA TYR A 282 27.53 10.35 -5.88
C TYR A 282 28.57 10.40 -4.76
N TRP A 283 29.10 9.24 -4.35
CA TRP A 283 30.14 9.16 -3.34
C TRP A 283 31.54 9.48 -3.87
N LYS A 284 31.92 8.92 -5.04
CA LYS A 284 33.30 9.05 -5.57
C LYS A 284 33.57 10.36 -6.30
N LYS A 285 32.54 11.02 -6.84
CA LYS A 285 32.62 12.28 -7.62
C LYS A 285 33.69 12.27 -8.73
N SER A 286 33.92 11.10 -9.32
CA SER A 286 35.04 10.89 -10.24
C SER A 286 34.77 11.36 -11.66
N VAL A 287 33.52 11.21 -12.13
CA VAL A 287 33.07 11.53 -13.50
C VAL A 287 31.84 12.44 -13.48
N LEU A 288 30.89 12.15 -12.59
CA LEU A 288 29.66 12.93 -12.40
C LEU A 288 29.78 13.81 -11.15
N GLN A 289 29.15 14.98 -11.18
CA GLN A 289 28.89 15.80 -9.99
C GLN A 289 27.64 15.26 -9.30
N PRO A 290 27.43 15.53 -8.00
CA PRO A 290 26.27 15.05 -7.25
C PRO A 290 24.92 15.33 -7.95
N GLU A 291 24.79 16.50 -8.58
CA GLU A 291 23.56 16.95 -9.26
C GLU A 291 23.24 16.07 -10.49
N ASP A 292 24.26 15.59 -11.20
CA ASP A 292 24.10 14.71 -12.37
C ASP A 292 23.64 13.30 -12.00
N THR A 293 23.86 12.90 -10.74
CA THR A 293 23.47 11.57 -10.25
C THR A 293 22.00 11.49 -9.86
N GLU A 294 21.31 12.63 -9.81
CA GLU A 294 19.90 12.76 -9.42
C GLU A 294 19.52 12.19 -8.05
N ILE A 295 20.48 11.71 -7.25
CA ILE A 295 20.27 11.36 -5.84
C ILE A 295 19.77 12.57 -5.04
N PRO A 296 20.30 13.80 -5.23
CA PRO A 296 19.72 14.99 -4.59
C PRO A 296 18.24 15.20 -4.94
N LYS A 297 17.82 14.91 -6.18
CA LYS A 297 16.41 15.02 -6.61
C LYS A 297 15.53 13.96 -5.93
N LEU A 298 16.04 12.74 -5.74
CA LEU A 298 15.34 11.72 -4.95
C LEU A 298 15.22 12.12 -3.48
N GLN A 299 16.24 12.75 -2.89
CA GLN A 299 16.16 13.29 -1.54
C GLN A 299 15.13 14.41 -1.44
N GLU A 300 15.05 15.29 -2.45
CA GLU A 300 14.03 16.32 -2.55
C GLU A 300 12.61 15.72 -2.68
N LEU A 301 12.43 14.69 -3.51
CA LEU A 301 11.17 13.95 -3.59
C LEU A 301 10.75 13.41 -2.22
N LEU A 302 11.68 12.81 -1.45
CA LEU A 302 11.40 12.36 -0.09
C LEU A 302 11.05 13.52 0.85
N ARG A 303 11.79 14.64 0.80
CA ARG A 303 11.46 15.83 1.61
C ARG A 303 10.06 16.37 1.30
N ASN A 304 9.64 16.34 0.04
CA ASN A 304 8.32 16.79 -0.39
C ASN A 304 7.19 15.83 0.04
N LEU A 305 7.49 14.54 0.18
CA LEU A 305 6.56 13.54 0.72
C LEU A 305 6.50 13.54 2.26
N ASN A 306 7.41 14.25 2.92
CA ASN A 306 7.49 14.23 4.37
C ASN A 306 6.43 15.15 4.99
N ASP A 307 5.44 14.53 5.64
CA ASP A 307 4.31 15.22 6.26
C ASP A 307 4.64 15.98 7.56
N ARG A 308 5.93 16.23 7.86
CA ARG A 308 6.37 16.93 9.08
C ARG A 308 5.67 18.28 9.26
N ARG A 309 5.59 19.08 8.20
CA ARG A 309 4.95 20.41 8.26
C ARG A 309 3.47 20.28 8.63
N THR A 310 2.78 19.33 8.01
CA THR A 310 1.37 19.02 8.30
C THR A 310 1.19 18.59 9.76
N LYS A 311 2.02 17.66 10.24
CA LYS A 311 1.93 17.18 11.64
C LYS A 311 2.22 18.26 12.68
N ILE A 312 3.19 19.14 12.42
CA ILE A 312 3.45 20.29 13.28
C ILE A 312 2.26 21.26 13.24
N SER A 313 1.72 21.52 12.05
CA SER A 313 0.55 22.38 11.86
C SER A 313 -0.66 21.85 12.64
N ASP A 314 -0.95 20.54 12.56
CA ASP A 314 -2.06 19.92 13.27
C ASP A 314 -1.94 20.08 14.79
N TYR A 315 -0.73 19.85 15.33
CA TYR A 315 -0.47 19.98 16.76
C TYR A 315 -0.60 21.43 17.25
N VAL A 316 0.04 22.38 16.55
CA VAL A 316 -0.02 23.81 16.88
C VAL A 316 -1.45 24.35 16.76
N THR A 317 -2.17 23.96 15.70
CA THR A 317 -3.56 24.37 15.47
C THR A 317 -4.49 23.84 16.57
N GLY A 318 -4.34 22.57 16.95
CA GLY A 318 -5.14 21.99 18.03
C GLY A 318 -4.86 22.64 19.39
N ALA A 319 -3.59 22.84 19.75
CA ALA A 319 -3.23 23.52 20.99
C ALA A 319 -3.72 24.98 21.02
N TYR A 320 -3.56 25.70 19.90
CA TYR A 320 -4.06 27.06 19.75
C TYR A 320 -5.57 27.14 19.95
N GLY A 321 -6.33 26.24 19.34
CA GLY A 321 -7.78 26.16 19.48
C GLY A 321 -8.25 25.97 20.92
N ILE A 322 -7.63 25.04 21.64
CA ILE A 322 -7.95 24.78 23.06
C ILE A 322 -7.66 26.01 23.92
N LEU A 323 -6.51 26.67 23.71
CA LEU A 323 -6.16 27.89 24.42
C LEU A 323 -7.12 29.04 24.09
N SER A 324 -7.56 29.17 22.82
CA SER A 324 -8.60 30.12 22.44
C SER A 324 -9.90 29.87 23.18
N LEU A 325 -10.33 28.61 23.32
CA LEU A 325 -11.54 28.27 24.06
C LEU A 325 -11.45 28.67 25.53
N ILE A 326 -10.33 28.34 26.19
CA ILE A 326 -10.09 28.70 27.60
C ILE A 326 -10.09 30.22 27.79
N GLN A 327 -9.33 30.94 26.96
CA GLN A 327 -9.26 32.40 27.03
C GLN A 327 -10.62 33.05 26.73
N GLY A 328 -11.39 32.50 25.80
CA GLY A 328 -12.73 32.96 25.45
C GLY A 328 -13.72 32.81 26.61
N ALA A 329 -13.64 31.69 27.34
CA ALA A 329 -14.50 31.44 28.51
C ALA A 329 -14.24 32.41 29.68
N ASN A 330 -13.01 32.92 29.81
CA ASN A 330 -12.64 33.92 30.83
C ASN A 330 -13.15 35.34 30.51
N ASN A 331 -13.53 35.62 29.26
CA ASN A 331 -14.06 36.93 28.85
C ASN A 331 -15.59 36.98 29.09
N SER A 332 -16.07 38.14 29.56
CA SER A 332 -17.40 38.40 30.13
C SER A 332 -18.61 37.81 29.39
N ASP A 333 -19.73 37.64 30.10
CA ASP A 333 -20.99 37.05 29.62
C ASP A 333 -21.60 37.84 28.43
N MET A 334 -21.45 37.31 27.21
CA MET A 334 -21.98 37.86 25.95
C MET A 334 -23.07 36.94 25.37
N THR A 335 -24.12 36.68 26.15
CA THR A 335 -25.15 35.68 25.84
C THR A 335 -25.85 35.92 24.51
N ASP A 336 -26.22 37.17 24.22
CA ASP A 336 -27.03 37.51 23.05
C ASP A 336 -26.26 37.32 21.74
N SER A 337 -25.00 37.78 21.67
CA SER A 337 -24.12 37.55 20.52
C SER A 337 -23.81 36.07 20.32
N LYS A 338 -23.64 35.30 21.41
CA LYS A 338 -23.38 33.86 21.34
C LYS A 338 -24.57 33.10 20.74
N GLU A 339 -25.80 33.48 21.11
CA GLU A 339 -27.01 32.85 20.58
C GLU A 339 -27.21 33.14 19.09
N GLU A 340 -27.06 34.40 18.66
CA GLU A 340 -27.15 34.78 17.24
C GLU A 340 -26.11 34.03 16.40
N VAL A 341 -24.84 34.04 16.84
CA VAL A 341 -23.74 33.36 16.14
C VAL A 341 -23.97 31.85 16.08
N CYS A 342 -24.47 31.24 17.16
CA CYS A 342 -24.78 29.81 17.19
C CYS A 342 -25.86 29.45 16.15
N GLN A 343 -26.92 30.25 16.02
CA GLN A 343 -27.99 30.01 15.05
C GLN A 343 -27.46 30.06 13.60
N VAL A 344 -26.55 30.99 13.29
CA VAL A 344 -25.93 31.09 11.96
C VAL A 344 -25.02 29.88 11.69
N LEU A 345 -24.22 29.47 12.67
CA LEU A 345 -23.35 28.30 12.55
C LEU A 345 -24.13 27.00 12.32
N GLU A 346 -25.23 26.79 13.04
CA GLU A 346 -26.12 25.63 12.87
C GLU A 346 -26.75 25.61 11.46
N ASN A 347 -27.16 26.76 10.94
CA ASN A 347 -27.67 26.87 9.57
C ASN A 347 -26.58 26.58 8.52
N ASN A 348 -25.36 27.10 8.72
CA ASN A 348 -24.22 26.84 7.83
C ASN A 348 -23.86 25.35 7.82
N LEU A 349 -23.84 24.71 9.01
CA LEU A 349 -23.62 23.28 9.15
C LEU A 349 -24.67 22.50 8.35
N LYS A 350 -25.96 22.82 8.53
CA LYS A 350 -27.06 22.14 7.84
C LYS A 350 -26.97 22.24 6.31
N GLU A 351 -26.68 23.42 5.76
CA GLU A 351 -26.52 23.61 4.31
C GLU A 351 -25.27 22.90 3.77
N GLY A 352 -24.17 22.90 4.54
CA GLY A 352 -22.96 22.16 4.20
C GLY A 352 -23.19 20.64 4.17
N LEU A 353 -23.85 20.09 5.19
CA LEU A 353 -24.23 18.67 5.25
C LEU A 353 -25.15 18.27 4.10
N LYS A 354 -26.13 19.11 3.76
CA LYS A 354 -27.02 18.88 2.62
C LYS A 354 -26.25 18.81 1.30
N THR A 355 -25.30 19.70 1.08
CA THR A 355 -24.47 19.73 -0.13
C THR A 355 -23.62 18.47 -0.25
N ILE A 356 -22.95 18.06 0.83
CA ILE A 356 -22.15 16.82 0.88
C ILE A 356 -23.06 15.60 0.67
N GLY A 357 -24.21 15.56 1.35
CA GLY A 357 -25.17 14.48 1.25
C GLY A 357 -25.69 14.28 -0.18
N GLN A 358 -26.03 15.36 -0.87
CA GLN A 358 -26.48 15.33 -2.28
C GLN A 358 -25.40 14.79 -3.21
N SER A 359 -24.15 15.23 -3.07
CA SER A 359 -23.07 14.70 -3.91
C SER A 359 -22.77 13.23 -3.64
N MET A 360 -22.90 12.77 -2.40
CA MET A 360 -22.81 11.34 -2.07
C MET A 360 -23.96 10.53 -2.68
N ASP A 361 -25.16 11.09 -2.78
CA ASP A 361 -26.29 10.44 -3.47
C ASP A 361 -26.04 10.35 -4.98
N GLU A 362 -25.52 11.41 -5.60
CA GLU A 362 -25.10 11.38 -7.01
C GLU A 362 -23.99 10.35 -7.27
N ALA A 363 -23.06 10.19 -6.32
CA ALA A 363 -22.04 9.16 -6.39
C ALA A 363 -22.67 7.76 -6.31
N TYR A 364 -23.59 7.55 -5.35
CA TYR A 364 -24.31 6.30 -5.18
C TYR A 364 -25.07 5.90 -6.46
N GLU A 365 -25.82 6.83 -7.06
CA GLU A 365 -26.57 6.59 -8.29
C GLU A 365 -25.65 6.22 -9.46
N ALA A 366 -24.51 6.91 -9.59
CA ALA A 366 -23.51 6.58 -10.61
C ALA A 366 -22.92 5.16 -10.42
N PHE A 367 -22.65 4.77 -9.16
CA PHE A 367 -22.21 3.40 -8.85
C PHE A 367 -23.30 2.37 -9.12
N GLU A 368 -24.54 2.63 -8.73
CA GLU A 368 -25.69 1.75 -8.98
C GLU A 368 -25.84 1.46 -10.48
N GLN A 369 -25.75 2.51 -11.32
CA GLN A 369 -25.86 2.37 -12.77
C GLN A 369 -24.70 1.54 -13.36
N CYS A 370 -23.44 1.90 -13.05
CA CYS A 370 -22.29 1.19 -13.63
C CYS A 370 -22.18 -0.26 -13.13
N LEU A 371 -22.52 -0.51 -11.86
CA LEU A 371 -22.50 -1.86 -11.29
C LEU A 371 -23.64 -2.71 -11.85
N SER A 372 -24.83 -2.15 -12.09
CA SER A 372 -25.93 -2.90 -12.72
C SER A 372 -25.55 -3.39 -14.12
N LEU A 373 -24.93 -2.53 -14.93
CA LEU A 373 -24.36 -2.91 -16.22
C LEU A 373 -23.24 -3.96 -16.05
N GLY A 374 -22.39 -3.80 -15.03
CA GLY A 374 -21.35 -4.75 -14.68
C GLY A 374 -21.88 -6.12 -14.29
N VAL A 375 -22.98 -6.20 -13.54
CA VAL A 375 -23.65 -7.45 -13.19
C VAL A 375 -24.14 -8.14 -14.46
N GLN A 376 -24.83 -7.43 -15.35
CA GLN A 376 -25.32 -7.98 -16.61
C GLN A 376 -24.16 -8.58 -17.44
N GLN A 377 -23.10 -7.78 -17.69
CA GLN A 377 -21.94 -8.26 -18.45
C GLN A 377 -21.22 -9.43 -17.75
N SER A 378 -21.16 -9.43 -16.42
CA SER A 378 -20.52 -10.50 -15.66
C SER A 378 -21.33 -11.80 -15.77
N VAL A 379 -22.66 -11.74 -15.66
CA VAL A 379 -23.54 -12.90 -15.84
C VAL A 379 -23.37 -13.52 -17.23
N ASP A 380 -23.28 -12.70 -18.26
CA ASP A 380 -23.16 -13.15 -19.65
C ASP A 380 -21.79 -13.73 -19.98
N SER A 381 -20.72 -13.23 -19.35
CA SER A 381 -19.33 -13.57 -19.70
C SER A 381 -18.59 -14.45 -18.68
N CYS A 382 -19.12 -14.62 -17.46
CA CYS A 382 -18.41 -15.28 -16.36
C CYS A 382 -17.95 -16.71 -16.68
N GLU A 383 -18.79 -17.52 -17.33
CA GLU A 383 -18.45 -18.90 -17.69
C GLU A 383 -17.26 -18.95 -18.64
N LYS A 384 -17.24 -18.05 -19.64
CA LYS A 384 -16.13 -17.90 -20.59
C LYS A 384 -14.87 -17.39 -19.88
N ILE A 385 -15.00 -16.35 -19.05
CA ILE A 385 -13.87 -15.78 -18.28
C ILE A 385 -13.24 -16.84 -17.37
N ALA A 386 -14.07 -17.58 -16.63
CA ALA A 386 -13.62 -18.64 -15.74
C ALA A 386 -12.91 -19.74 -16.53
N LYS A 387 -13.50 -20.18 -17.65
CA LYS A 387 -12.90 -21.16 -18.57
C LYS A 387 -11.52 -20.72 -19.07
N ASP A 388 -11.47 -19.58 -19.75
CA ASP A 388 -10.30 -19.13 -20.50
C ASP A 388 -9.14 -18.70 -19.59
N LYS A 389 -9.45 -18.10 -18.42
CA LYS A 389 -8.41 -17.56 -17.54
C LYS A 389 -7.95 -18.55 -16.46
N VAL A 390 -8.81 -19.48 -16.03
CA VAL A 390 -8.54 -20.28 -14.82
C VAL A 390 -8.87 -21.76 -14.92
N ILE A 391 -10.04 -22.16 -15.40
CA ILE A 391 -10.50 -23.57 -15.34
C ILE A 391 -9.76 -24.44 -16.37
N GLU A 392 -9.35 -23.86 -17.51
CA GLU A 392 -8.61 -24.58 -18.54
C GLU A 392 -7.13 -24.17 -18.63
N PRO A 393 -6.22 -25.12 -18.93
CA PRO A 393 -4.83 -24.81 -19.20
C PRO A 393 -4.70 -24.03 -20.51
N VAL A 394 -3.68 -23.17 -20.57
CA VAL A 394 -3.37 -22.37 -21.78
C VAL A 394 -2.67 -23.22 -22.86
N SER A 395 -2.12 -24.38 -22.48
CA SER A 395 -1.47 -25.34 -23.39
C SER A 395 -2.21 -26.67 -23.46
N HIS A 396 -2.11 -27.37 -24.58
CA HIS A 396 -2.74 -28.69 -24.81
C HIS A 396 -2.23 -29.83 -23.92
N LYS A 397 -1.13 -29.64 -23.17
CA LYS A 397 -0.66 -30.62 -22.18
C LYS A 397 -1.48 -30.50 -20.89
N CYS A 398 -2.31 -31.50 -20.62
CA CYS A 398 -3.15 -31.60 -19.41
C CYS A 398 -2.43 -32.23 -18.20
N SER A 399 -1.20 -32.75 -18.38
CA SER A 399 -0.45 -33.42 -17.31
C SER A 399 -0.14 -32.42 -16.18
N GLY A 400 -0.54 -32.77 -14.95
CA GLY A 400 -0.29 -31.94 -13.76
C GLY A 400 -1.28 -30.79 -13.50
N TYR A 401 -2.20 -30.46 -14.42
CA TYR A 401 -3.16 -29.36 -14.21
C TYR A 401 -4.16 -29.62 -13.05
N HIS A 402 -4.39 -30.90 -12.72
CA HIS A 402 -5.19 -31.26 -11.55
C HIS A 402 -4.58 -30.71 -10.25
N LYS A 403 -3.25 -30.66 -10.13
CA LYS A 403 -2.56 -30.08 -8.96
C LYS A 403 -2.84 -28.58 -8.87
N VAL A 404 -2.78 -27.90 -10.01
CA VAL A 404 -3.08 -26.45 -10.12
C VAL A 404 -4.49 -26.14 -9.63
N LEU A 405 -5.51 -26.81 -10.18
CA LEU A 405 -6.90 -26.57 -9.77
C LEU A 405 -7.16 -27.00 -8.33
N LYS A 406 -6.56 -28.09 -7.86
CA LYS A 406 -6.72 -28.53 -6.48
C LYS A 406 -6.13 -27.52 -5.50
N THR A 407 -4.94 -27.00 -5.76
CA THR A 407 -4.32 -25.95 -4.96
C THR A 407 -5.12 -24.66 -5.02
N LEU A 408 -5.64 -24.28 -6.21
CA LEU A 408 -6.53 -23.14 -6.37
C LEU A 408 -7.76 -23.25 -5.46
N CYS A 409 -8.41 -24.41 -5.44
CA CYS A 409 -9.60 -24.66 -4.62
C CYS A 409 -9.27 -24.69 -3.13
N LYS A 410 -8.14 -25.30 -2.72
CA LYS A 410 -7.66 -25.26 -1.33
C LYS A 410 -7.40 -23.83 -0.84
N ASN A 411 -7.00 -22.95 -1.74
CA ASN A 411 -6.67 -21.55 -1.47
C ASN A 411 -7.78 -20.59 -1.92
N ASN A 412 -9.05 -20.98 -1.77
CA ASN A 412 -10.22 -20.12 -2.01
C ASN A 412 -10.25 -19.41 -3.37
N GLY A 413 -9.85 -20.11 -4.44
CA GLY A 413 -9.90 -19.56 -5.80
C GLY A 413 -8.61 -18.91 -6.28
N VAL A 414 -7.52 -18.99 -5.52
CA VAL A 414 -6.23 -18.38 -5.84
C VAL A 414 -5.13 -19.44 -6.01
N TYR A 415 -4.54 -19.50 -7.19
CA TYR A 415 -3.34 -20.29 -7.44
C TYR A 415 -2.16 -19.41 -7.81
N LYS A 416 -1.06 -19.56 -7.08
CA LYS A 416 0.20 -18.88 -7.36
C LYS A 416 1.22 -19.92 -7.81
N PRO A 417 1.60 -19.93 -9.10
CA PRO A 417 2.67 -20.80 -9.56
C PRO A 417 3.98 -20.35 -8.93
N ILE A 418 4.87 -21.29 -8.61
CA ILE A 418 6.17 -20.98 -8.02
C ILE A 418 7.20 -20.67 -9.13
N ARG A 419 8.21 -19.83 -8.84
CA ARG A 419 9.22 -19.40 -9.82
C ARG A 419 10.33 -20.45 -9.91
N LYS A 420 10.52 -21.06 -11.09
CA LYS A 420 11.72 -21.89 -11.33
C LYS A 420 12.96 -21.01 -11.53
N LYS A 421 14.11 -21.44 -10.99
CA LYS A 421 15.41 -20.74 -11.13
C LYS A 421 15.73 -20.52 -12.61
N GLY A 422 15.97 -19.27 -13.00
CA GLY A 422 16.26 -18.89 -14.39
C GLY A 422 15.07 -18.84 -15.35
N GLN A 423 13.85 -19.18 -14.91
CA GLN A 423 12.64 -19.09 -15.74
C GLN A 423 11.68 -17.98 -15.28
N LYS A 424 10.83 -17.55 -16.22
CA LYS A 424 9.75 -16.60 -15.95
C LYS A 424 8.71 -17.25 -15.06
N ARG A 425 8.38 -16.63 -13.91
CA ARG A 425 7.26 -17.08 -13.06
C ARG A 425 5.95 -17.00 -13.86
N PRO A 426 5.17 -18.09 -13.97
CA PRO A 426 3.85 -18.01 -14.59
C PRO A 426 2.94 -17.05 -13.78
N SER A 427 1.88 -16.52 -14.38
CA SER A 427 1.01 -15.57 -13.68
C SER A 427 0.16 -16.23 -12.59
N GLU A 428 -0.04 -15.52 -11.47
CA GLU A 428 -1.10 -15.84 -10.50
C GLU A 428 -2.43 -16.00 -11.23
N ARG A 429 -3.16 -17.06 -10.90
CA ARG A 429 -4.52 -17.30 -11.34
C ARG A 429 -5.45 -17.06 -10.16
N ASN A 430 -6.18 -15.96 -10.21
CA ASN A 430 -7.20 -15.64 -9.22
C ASN A 430 -8.57 -15.64 -9.92
N LEU A 431 -9.41 -16.64 -9.60
CA LEU A 431 -10.74 -16.77 -10.19
C LEU A 431 -11.65 -15.64 -9.73
N ASN A 432 -11.61 -15.31 -8.44
CA ASN A 432 -12.46 -14.27 -7.86
C ASN A 432 -12.16 -12.90 -8.49
N ASP A 433 -10.88 -12.58 -8.67
CA ASP A 433 -10.46 -11.35 -9.36
C ASP A 433 -10.85 -11.35 -10.84
N SER A 434 -10.75 -12.51 -11.50
CA SER A 434 -11.15 -12.64 -12.90
C SER A 434 -12.64 -12.40 -13.07
N LEU A 435 -13.47 -12.95 -12.18
CA LEU A 435 -14.92 -12.78 -12.18
C LEU A 435 -15.33 -11.34 -11.82
N ALA A 436 -14.63 -10.68 -10.89
CA ALA A 436 -14.88 -9.28 -10.53
C ALA A 436 -14.47 -8.26 -11.62
N SER A 437 -13.72 -8.70 -12.64
CA SER A 437 -13.04 -7.77 -13.57
C SER A 437 -13.99 -6.88 -14.39
N CYS A 438 -15.16 -7.38 -14.80
CA CYS A 438 -16.15 -6.59 -15.53
C CYS A 438 -16.75 -5.48 -14.66
N MET A 439 -17.19 -5.83 -13.45
CA MET A 439 -17.75 -4.86 -12.49
C MET A 439 -16.70 -3.79 -12.13
N ARG A 440 -15.46 -4.20 -11.84
CA ARG A 440 -14.37 -3.25 -11.56
C ARG A 440 -14.08 -2.34 -12.75
N GLY A 441 -13.95 -2.92 -13.94
CA GLY A 441 -13.69 -2.20 -15.19
C GLY A 441 -14.67 -1.04 -15.40
N LEU A 442 -15.97 -1.29 -15.23
CA LEU A 442 -17.01 -0.28 -15.39
C LEU A 442 -17.07 0.73 -14.22
N SER A 443 -16.70 0.32 -13.01
CA SER A 443 -16.69 1.23 -11.85
C SER A 443 -15.48 2.16 -11.79
N ASN A 444 -14.39 1.85 -12.50
CA ASN A 444 -13.11 2.57 -12.38
C ASN A 444 -13.25 4.08 -12.69
N GLU A 445 -14.05 4.47 -13.69
CA GLU A 445 -14.25 5.89 -14.02
C GLU A 445 -15.06 6.61 -12.93
N THR A 446 -16.05 5.93 -12.33
CA THR A 446 -16.80 6.44 -11.17
C THR A 446 -15.86 6.65 -9.97
N PHE A 447 -14.94 5.71 -9.71
CA PHE A 447 -13.91 5.87 -8.69
C PHE A 447 -12.95 7.03 -8.98
N LYS A 448 -12.51 7.22 -10.23
CA LYS A 448 -11.66 8.37 -10.62
C LYS A 448 -12.34 9.72 -10.39
N LYS A 449 -13.66 9.78 -10.56
CA LYS A 449 -14.44 11.01 -10.37
C LYS A 449 -14.59 11.33 -8.88
N TYR A 450 -15.16 10.40 -8.11
CA TYR A 450 -15.57 10.69 -6.72
C TYR A 450 -14.48 10.42 -5.68
N PHE A 451 -13.58 9.46 -5.96
CA PHE A 451 -12.54 9.00 -5.04
C PHE A 451 -11.13 8.99 -5.65
N PRO A 452 -10.67 10.08 -6.32
CA PRO A 452 -9.34 10.11 -6.90
C PRO A 452 -8.24 10.00 -5.83
N ASN A 453 -7.13 9.35 -6.19
CA ASN A 453 -5.92 9.38 -5.35
C ASN A 453 -5.17 10.71 -5.47
N GLN A 454 -5.33 11.41 -6.60
CA GLN A 454 -4.67 12.68 -6.98
C GLN A 454 -5.65 13.60 -7.72
N GLY A 455 -5.50 14.92 -7.56
CA GLY A 455 -6.40 15.94 -8.13
C GLY A 455 -7.52 16.35 -7.16
N LYS A 456 -8.19 17.48 -7.45
CA LYS A 456 -9.08 18.16 -6.50
C LYS A 456 -10.52 18.35 -7.00
N ASP A 457 -10.73 18.88 -8.20
CA ASP A 457 -11.88 19.78 -8.44
C ASP A 457 -13.32 19.21 -8.40
N SER A 458 -13.53 17.91 -8.17
CA SER A 458 -14.90 17.33 -8.05
C SER A 458 -15.03 16.11 -7.12
N SER A 459 -14.00 15.85 -6.30
CA SER A 459 -14.01 14.70 -5.40
C SER A 459 -14.79 14.94 -4.10
N ILE A 460 -15.17 13.87 -3.42
CA ILE A 460 -15.76 13.97 -2.07
C ILE A 460 -14.77 14.66 -1.12
N ASN A 461 -13.47 14.37 -1.23
CA ASN A 461 -12.43 15.04 -0.43
C ASN A 461 -12.40 16.56 -0.67
N TYR A 462 -12.64 17.01 -1.90
CA TYR A 462 -12.72 18.44 -2.21
C TYR A 462 -13.94 19.11 -1.61
N LEU A 463 -15.08 18.43 -1.56
CA LEU A 463 -16.25 18.92 -0.84
C LEU A 463 -15.98 19.03 0.67
N ILE A 464 -15.28 18.05 1.25
CA ILE A 464 -14.84 18.12 2.65
C ILE A 464 -13.87 19.28 2.88
N ASP A 465 -12.92 19.51 1.98
CA ASP A 465 -11.98 20.64 2.10
C ASP A 465 -12.71 22.00 2.03
N ASN A 466 -13.73 22.10 1.17
CA ASN A 466 -14.51 23.32 0.94
C ASN A 466 -15.67 23.56 1.92
N PHE A 467 -16.11 22.53 2.65
CA PHE A 467 -17.07 22.69 3.73
C PHE A 467 -16.61 23.80 4.69
N THR A 468 -17.47 24.66 5.18
CA THR A 468 -17.04 25.72 6.10
C THR A 468 -18.21 26.16 6.97
N LEU A 469 -17.93 26.39 8.26
CA LEU A 469 -18.85 27.08 9.15
C LEU A 469 -18.86 28.61 8.94
N ASP A 470 -18.01 29.11 8.03
CA ASP A 470 -17.83 30.54 7.71
C ASP A 470 -17.43 31.40 8.94
N THR A 471 -16.63 30.80 9.83
CA THR A 471 -16.20 31.44 11.08
C THR A 471 -15.47 32.77 10.86
N ASN A 472 -14.65 32.89 9.80
CA ASN A 472 -13.92 34.12 9.50
C ASN A 472 -14.86 35.32 9.27
N ARG A 473 -15.92 35.12 8.49
CA ARG A 473 -16.92 36.16 8.25
C ARG A 473 -17.70 36.50 9.52
N LEU A 474 -17.91 35.53 10.40
CA LEU A 474 -18.53 35.74 11.70
C LEU A 474 -17.62 36.53 12.65
N VAL A 475 -16.30 36.30 12.61
CA VAL A 475 -15.32 37.07 13.40
C VAL A 475 -15.36 38.56 13.02
N GLU A 476 -15.52 38.89 11.74
CA GLU A 476 -15.64 40.29 11.27
C GLU A 476 -16.89 40.98 11.81
N LYS A 477 -18.01 40.24 11.96
CA LYS A 477 -19.29 40.76 12.44
C LYS A 477 -19.41 40.80 13.96
N HIS A 478 -18.83 39.79 14.62
CA HIS A 478 -18.92 39.56 16.06
C HIS A 478 -17.51 39.36 16.64
N PRO A 479 -16.67 40.42 16.66
CA PRO A 479 -15.31 40.33 17.18
C PRO A 479 -15.26 39.89 18.66
N GLU A 480 -16.33 40.12 19.41
CA GLU A 480 -16.49 39.74 20.81
C GLU A 480 -16.45 38.23 21.06
N VAL A 481 -16.84 37.39 20.08
CA VAL A 481 -16.79 35.92 20.17
C VAL A 481 -15.65 35.32 19.34
N SER A 482 -14.68 36.14 18.92
CA SER A 482 -13.60 35.74 18.02
C SER A 482 -12.78 34.53 18.52
N LEU A 483 -12.57 34.41 19.83
CA LEU A 483 -11.86 33.29 20.44
C LEU A 483 -12.65 31.96 20.33
N HIS A 484 -13.96 31.99 20.54
CA HIS A 484 -14.83 30.83 20.35
C HIS A 484 -14.89 30.40 18.87
N LEU A 485 -14.98 31.37 17.95
CA LEU A 485 -14.96 31.11 16.51
C LEU A 485 -13.59 30.58 16.03
N THR A 486 -12.50 31.01 16.66
CA THR A 486 -11.16 30.47 16.41
C THR A 486 -11.09 29.01 16.81
N PHE A 487 -11.55 28.66 18.03
CA PHE A 487 -11.66 27.26 18.45
C PHE A 487 -12.47 26.42 17.45
N LEU A 488 -13.66 26.87 17.06
CA LEU A 488 -14.49 26.15 16.09
C LEU A 488 -13.79 25.96 14.74
N LYS A 489 -13.01 26.94 14.29
CA LYS A 489 -12.23 26.81 13.06
C LYS A 489 -11.15 25.73 13.16
N THR A 490 -10.52 25.60 14.32
CA THR A 490 -9.52 24.56 14.56
C THR A 490 -10.16 23.17 14.61
N GLU A 491 -11.30 23.00 15.27
CA GLU A 491 -12.03 21.72 15.29
C GLU A 491 -12.58 21.35 13.90
N GLU A 492 -13.08 22.31 13.12
CA GLU A 492 -13.45 22.10 11.70
C GLU A 492 -12.27 21.54 10.90
N THR A 493 -11.08 22.14 11.05
CA THR A 493 -9.88 21.73 10.30
C THR A 493 -9.43 20.31 10.68
N LYS A 494 -9.43 20.01 11.98
CA LYS A 494 -9.08 18.70 12.53
C LYS A 494 -10.06 17.61 12.07
N LEU A 495 -11.36 17.90 12.09
CA LEU A 495 -12.41 16.97 11.65
C LEU A 495 -12.31 16.68 10.14
N LYS A 496 -12.07 17.70 9.32
CA LYS A 496 -11.79 17.50 7.88
C LYS A 496 -10.60 16.58 7.64
N ALA A 497 -9.51 16.74 8.40
CA ALA A 497 -8.34 15.88 8.27
C ALA A 497 -8.64 14.42 8.64
N LYS A 498 -9.38 14.19 9.74
CA LYS A 498 -9.87 12.86 10.17
C LYS A 498 -10.73 12.22 9.09
N LEU A 499 -11.76 12.93 8.61
CA LEU A 499 -12.68 12.40 7.59
C LEU A 499 -11.97 12.03 6.29
N LYS A 500 -10.97 12.81 5.84
CA LYS A 500 -10.18 12.45 4.66
C LYS A 500 -9.40 11.15 4.83
N MET A 501 -8.95 10.83 6.04
CA MET A 501 -8.34 9.54 6.34
C MET A 501 -9.37 8.41 6.30
N ASP A 502 -10.53 8.62 6.93
CA ASP A 502 -11.61 7.62 6.95
C ASP A 502 -12.13 7.30 5.55
N ILE A 503 -12.37 8.33 4.73
CA ILE A 503 -12.78 8.19 3.32
C ILE A 503 -11.76 7.34 2.56
N ARG A 504 -10.47 7.55 2.81
CA ARG A 504 -9.38 6.83 2.14
C ARG A 504 -9.37 5.35 2.49
N GLU A 505 -9.60 4.98 3.76
CA GLU A 505 -9.68 3.58 4.15
C GLU A 505 -10.97 2.92 3.67
N LYS A 506 -12.12 3.56 3.86
CA LYS A 506 -13.42 3.05 3.38
C LYS A 506 -13.43 2.88 1.86
N LYS A 507 -12.78 3.77 1.10
CA LYS A 507 -12.60 3.62 -0.36
C LYS A 507 -11.95 2.28 -0.71
N LYS A 508 -10.85 1.92 -0.03
CA LYS A 508 -10.13 0.66 -0.28
C LYS A 508 -11.03 -0.54 0.00
N GLU A 509 -11.81 -0.47 1.07
CA GLU A 509 -12.78 -1.51 1.42
C GLU A 509 -13.85 -1.67 0.33
N ILE A 510 -14.47 -0.56 -0.08
CA ILE A 510 -15.48 -0.53 -1.15
C ILE A 510 -14.90 -1.14 -2.43
N TYR A 511 -13.70 -0.76 -2.87
CA TYR A 511 -13.14 -1.32 -4.11
C TYR A 511 -12.84 -2.83 -4.02
N ASN A 512 -12.35 -3.28 -2.86
CA ASN A 512 -11.93 -4.67 -2.65
C ASN A 512 -13.07 -5.62 -2.26
N ILE A 513 -14.29 -5.12 -2.01
CA ILE A 513 -15.44 -5.97 -1.63
C ILE A 513 -15.91 -6.90 -2.75
N LEU A 514 -15.79 -6.49 -4.02
CA LEU A 514 -16.27 -7.29 -5.16
C LEU A 514 -15.61 -8.68 -5.24
N PRO A 515 -14.27 -8.81 -5.31
CA PRO A 515 -13.63 -10.12 -5.32
C PRO A 515 -13.86 -10.88 -4.01
N LYS A 516 -13.98 -10.20 -2.87
CA LYS A 516 -14.25 -10.83 -1.57
C LYS A 516 -15.64 -11.49 -1.53
N SER A 517 -16.68 -10.77 -1.92
CA SER A 517 -18.06 -11.28 -2.00
C SER A 517 -18.22 -12.47 -2.95
N ILE A 518 -17.55 -12.38 -4.11
CA ILE A 518 -17.47 -13.48 -5.08
C ILE A 518 -16.77 -14.69 -4.46
N SER A 519 -15.63 -14.49 -3.80
CA SER A 519 -14.91 -15.55 -3.11
C SER A 519 -15.79 -16.24 -2.05
N ASP A 520 -16.56 -15.47 -1.28
CA ASP A 520 -17.44 -15.98 -0.23
C ASP A 520 -18.57 -16.83 -0.80
N THR A 521 -19.11 -16.44 -1.96
CA THR A 521 -20.16 -17.18 -2.66
C THR A 521 -19.61 -18.44 -3.36
N MET A 522 -18.36 -18.40 -3.83
CA MET A 522 -17.69 -19.54 -4.47
C MET A 522 -17.09 -20.52 -3.45
N ARG A 523 -16.89 -20.12 -2.19
CA ARG A 523 -16.21 -20.89 -1.14
C ARG A 523 -16.73 -22.33 -0.99
N PRO A 524 -18.05 -22.59 -0.91
CA PRO A 524 -18.54 -23.97 -0.76
C PRO A 524 -18.14 -24.86 -1.94
N CYS A 525 -18.07 -24.30 -3.15
CA CYS A 525 -17.63 -25.03 -4.34
C CYS A 525 -16.12 -25.32 -4.29
N TYR A 526 -15.30 -24.36 -3.86
CA TYR A 526 -13.87 -24.58 -3.67
C TYR A 526 -13.60 -25.70 -2.67
N GLU A 527 -14.30 -25.72 -1.54
CA GLU A 527 -14.16 -26.76 -0.52
C GLU A 527 -14.52 -28.15 -1.07
N ARG A 528 -15.65 -28.27 -1.76
CA ARG A 528 -16.06 -29.54 -2.41
C ARG A 528 -15.08 -29.98 -3.49
N ALA A 529 -14.67 -29.06 -4.37
CA ALA A 529 -13.73 -29.36 -5.45
C ALA A 529 -12.35 -29.79 -4.91
N ALA A 530 -11.88 -29.19 -3.82
CA ALA A 530 -10.61 -29.55 -3.19
C ALA A 530 -10.59 -30.98 -2.62
N GLN A 531 -11.75 -31.52 -2.22
CA GLN A 531 -11.89 -32.87 -1.68
C GLN A 531 -11.91 -33.97 -2.75
N LEU A 532 -12.12 -33.61 -4.02
CA LEU A 532 -12.16 -34.58 -5.13
C LEU A 532 -10.79 -35.25 -5.33
N THR A 533 -10.82 -36.58 -5.43
CA THR A 533 -9.67 -37.47 -5.58
C THR A 533 -10.01 -38.62 -6.55
N GLY A 534 -9.00 -39.38 -6.98
CA GLY A 534 -9.18 -40.54 -7.86
C GLY A 534 -9.07 -40.22 -9.35
N THR A 535 -9.32 -41.25 -10.18
CA THR A 535 -9.39 -41.13 -11.64
C THR A 535 -10.49 -40.11 -12.01
N ASP A 536 -10.23 -39.27 -13.01
CA ASP A 536 -11.11 -38.16 -13.46
C ASP A 536 -11.28 -36.99 -12.48
N SER A 537 -10.48 -36.90 -11.40
CA SER A 537 -10.57 -35.79 -10.43
C SER A 537 -10.49 -34.40 -11.08
N LEU A 538 -9.71 -34.25 -12.15
CA LEU A 538 -9.59 -33.00 -12.90
C LEU A 538 -10.92 -32.58 -13.53
N GLU A 539 -11.58 -33.49 -14.24
CA GLU A 539 -12.84 -33.17 -14.92
C GLU A 539 -13.98 -33.00 -13.91
N ASN A 540 -13.97 -33.77 -12.83
CA ASN A 540 -14.90 -33.60 -11.73
C ASN A 540 -14.76 -32.21 -11.06
N MET A 541 -13.53 -31.74 -10.80
CA MET A 541 -13.30 -30.38 -10.28
C MET A 541 -13.79 -29.30 -11.25
N ARG A 542 -13.53 -29.46 -12.54
CA ARG A 542 -14.00 -28.50 -13.57
C ARG A 542 -15.52 -28.45 -13.62
N LYS A 543 -16.17 -29.61 -13.59
CA LYS A 543 -17.63 -29.73 -13.60
C LYS A 543 -18.23 -29.07 -12.36
N GLU A 544 -17.67 -29.31 -11.18
CA GLU A 544 -18.10 -28.70 -9.92
C GLU A 544 -18.03 -27.16 -10.00
N LEU A 545 -16.89 -26.61 -10.42
CA LEU A 545 -16.70 -25.16 -10.58
C LEU A 545 -17.67 -24.55 -11.60
N ARG A 546 -17.88 -25.22 -12.74
CA ARG A 546 -18.79 -24.75 -13.81
C ARG A 546 -20.25 -24.79 -13.38
N ASN A 547 -20.67 -25.87 -12.74
CA ASN A 547 -22.05 -26.04 -12.28
C ASN A 547 -22.40 -24.99 -11.24
N HIS A 548 -21.56 -24.84 -10.21
CA HIS A 548 -21.77 -23.83 -9.17
C HIS A 548 -21.78 -22.42 -9.75
N LEU A 549 -20.86 -22.10 -10.65
CA LEU A 549 -20.85 -20.79 -11.31
C LEU A 549 -22.13 -20.55 -12.13
N LYS A 550 -22.61 -21.55 -12.88
CA LYS A 550 -23.82 -21.44 -13.70
C LYS A 550 -25.07 -21.23 -12.85
N GLU A 551 -25.15 -21.91 -11.71
CA GLU A 551 -26.28 -21.82 -10.76
C GLU A 551 -26.25 -20.52 -9.96
N SER A 552 -25.07 -20.07 -9.53
CA SER A 552 -24.92 -18.94 -8.62
C SER A 552 -24.64 -17.59 -9.30
N LYS A 553 -24.29 -17.53 -10.60
CA LYS A 553 -23.83 -16.28 -11.26
C LYS A 553 -24.72 -15.06 -11.00
N GLY A 554 -26.03 -15.20 -11.15
CA GLY A 554 -26.98 -14.10 -10.96
C GLY A 554 -26.97 -13.58 -9.51
N GLU A 555 -27.12 -14.50 -8.55
CA GLU A 555 -27.10 -14.16 -7.12
C GLU A 555 -25.74 -13.61 -6.68
N MET A 556 -24.65 -14.25 -7.09
CA MET A 556 -23.28 -13.90 -6.74
C MET A 556 -22.94 -12.45 -7.12
N PHE A 557 -23.19 -12.06 -8.37
CA PHE A 557 -22.87 -10.70 -8.83
C PHE A 557 -23.82 -9.65 -8.24
N ASN A 558 -25.11 -9.97 -8.06
CA ASN A 558 -26.04 -9.06 -7.40
C ASN A 558 -25.71 -8.86 -5.92
N LYS A 559 -25.28 -9.92 -5.23
CA LYS A 559 -24.79 -9.85 -3.85
C LYS A 559 -23.56 -8.96 -3.76
N ALA A 560 -22.56 -9.17 -4.62
CA ALA A 560 -21.36 -8.33 -4.66
C ALA A 560 -21.66 -6.86 -4.94
N LYS A 561 -22.58 -6.58 -5.88
CA LYS A 561 -23.10 -5.22 -6.14
C LYS A 561 -23.73 -4.63 -4.88
N LYS A 562 -24.64 -5.37 -4.24
CA LYS A 562 -25.35 -4.90 -3.05
C LYS A 562 -24.40 -4.55 -1.91
N GLU A 563 -23.44 -5.43 -1.61
CA GLU A 563 -22.45 -5.20 -0.54
C GLU A 563 -21.60 -3.94 -0.81
N MET A 564 -21.19 -3.70 -2.06
CA MET A 564 -20.46 -2.47 -2.43
C MET A 564 -21.31 -1.20 -2.21
N LEU A 565 -22.59 -1.24 -2.56
CA LEU A 565 -23.51 -0.12 -2.41
C LEU A 565 -23.87 0.15 -0.96
N ASP A 566 -24.00 -0.91 -0.16
CA ASP A 566 -24.26 -0.77 1.27
C ASP A 566 -23.04 -0.12 1.97
N LEU A 567 -21.81 -0.48 1.60
CA LEU A 567 -20.60 0.22 2.08
C LEU A 567 -20.56 1.71 1.66
N LEU A 568 -21.05 2.06 0.47
CA LEU A 568 -21.17 3.46 0.03
C LEU A 568 -22.18 4.24 0.89
N LYS A 569 -23.32 3.63 1.24
CA LYS A 569 -24.30 4.23 2.16
C LYS A 569 -23.71 4.41 3.56
N GLU A 570 -22.98 3.43 4.06
CA GLU A 570 -22.29 3.51 5.35
C GLU A 570 -21.21 4.59 5.37
N MET A 571 -20.50 4.79 4.25
CA MET A 571 -19.57 5.91 4.11
C MET A 571 -20.31 7.26 4.15
N LYS A 572 -21.40 7.43 3.40
CA LYS A 572 -22.22 8.66 3.44
C LYS A 572 -22.68 8.97 4.85
N LYS A 573 -23.27 7.96 5.51
CA LYS A 573 -23.78 8.06 6.87
C LYS A 573 -22.68 8.52 7.84
N HIS A 574 -21.52 7.85 7.81
CA HIS A 574 -20.36 8.21 8.63
C HIS A 574 -19.91 9.66 8.44
N ILE A 575 -19.76 10.12 7.20
CA ILE A 575 -19.32 11.49 6.92
C ILE A 575 -20.31 12.52 7.48
N VAL A 576 -21.60 12.32 7.23
CA VAL A 576 -22.65 13.26 7.65
C VAL A 576 -22.79 13.27 9.17
N GLU A 577 -22.86 12.10 9.80
CA GLU A 577 -23.02 11.98 11.26
C GLU A 577 -21.82 12.54 12.02
N GLU A 578 -20.60 12.26 11.59
CA GLU A 578 -19.38 12.79 12.24
C GLU A 578 -19.27 14.30 12.08
N LEU A 579 -19.59 14.86 10.90
CA LEU A 579 -19.62 16.31 10.71
C LEU A 579 -20.69 16.99 11.59
N GLU A 580 -21.88 16.41 11.65
CA GLU A 580 -22.99 16.94 12.43
C GLU A 580 -22.68 16.87 13.92
N HIS A 581 -22.34 15.68 14.42
CA HIS A 581 -22.09 15.42 15.84
C HIS A 581 -20.94 16.26 16.38
N ASP A 582 -19.74 16.14 15.80
CA ASP A 582 -18.52 16.74 16.38
C ASP A 582 -18.55 18.28 16.32
N LEU A 583 -19.12 18.86 15.25
CA LEU A 583 -19.24 20.32 15.15
C LEU A 583 -20.37 20.85 16.02
N GLN A 584 -21.49 20.15 16.16
CA GLN A 584 -22.55 20.55 17.08
C GLN A 584 -22.07 20.44 18.53
N GLU A 585 -21.32 19.40 18.89
CA GLU A 585 -20.67 19.29 20.20
C GLU A 585 -19.70 20.46 20.44
N SER A 586 -18.85 20.78 19.46
CA SER A 586 -17.92 21.91 19.55
C SER A 586 -18.65 23.26 19.70
N MET A 587 -19.78 23.47 19.02
CA MET A 587 -20.63 24.65 19.19
C MET A 587 -21.24 24.71 20.60
N ASN A 588 -21.71 23.58 21.12
CA ASN A 588 -22.27 23.50 22.47
C ASN A 588 -21.21 23.82 23.54
N GLN A 589 -20.01 23.28 23.40
CA GLN A 589 -18.88 23.53 24.30
C GLN A 589 -18.45 24.99 24.29
N SER A 590 -18.39 25.61 23.10
CA SER A 590 -17.87 26.97 22.96
C SER A 590 -18.91 28.07 23.21
N LEU A 591 -20.14 27.92 22.75
CA LEU A 591 -21.14 28.99 22.74
C LEU A 591 -22.29 28.80 23.73
N LYS A 592 -22.64 27.55 24.07
CA LYS A 592 -23.81 27.25 24.94
C LYS A 592 -23.45 26.94 26.39
N THR A 593 -22.17 26.68 26.68
CA THR A 593 -21.71 26.42 28.04
C THR A 593 -21.65 27.73 28.81
N HIS A 594 -22.31 27.78 29.98
CA HIS A 594 -22.30 28.98 30.83
C HIS A 594 -20.89 29.27 31.35
N ASN A 595 -20.51 30.56 31.37
CA ASN A 595 -19.20 31.07 31.80
C ASN A 595 -18.91 30.88 33.31
N SER A 596 -19.56 29.92 34.00
CA SER A 596 -19.44 29.70 35.45
C SER A 596 -18.29 28.78 35.86
N LEU A 597 -17.48 28.32 34.90
CA LEU A 597 -16.29 27.51 35.17
C LEU A 597 -15.13 28.44 35.56
N LEU A 598 -14.53 28.23 36.72
CA LEU A 598 -13.21 28.77 37.07
C LEU A 598 -12.17 28.12 36.15
N VAL A 599 -11.88 28.77 35.01
CA VAL A 599 -10.89 28.30 34.04
C VAL A 599 -9.53 28.90 34.39
N PRO A 600 -8.40 28.16 34.28
CA PRO A 600 -7.06 28.72 34.47
C PRO A 600 -6.81 29.93 33.58
N ASP A 601 -6.02 30.89 34.08
CA ASP A 601 -5.43 31.94 33.25
C ASP A 601 -4.33 31.31 32.39
N VAL A 602 -4.50 31.41 31.08
CA VAL A 602 -3.57 30.87 30.07
C VAL A 602 -3.10 31.96 29.11
N SER A 603 -3.18 33.22 29.52
CA SER A 603 -2.91 34.36 28.65
C SER A 603 -1.49 34.34 28.08
N GLU A 604 -0.50 33.91 28.86
CA GLU A 604 0.90 33.78 28.42
C GLU A 604 1.03 32.66 27.38
N GLU A 605 0.53 31.46 27.68
CA GLU A 605 0.58 30.31 26.79
C GLU A 605 -0.18 30.56 25.48
N TYR A 606 -1.32 31.26 25.55
CA TYR A 606 -2.10 31.66 24.39
C TYR A 606 -1.29 32.58 23.47
N GLU A 607 -0.67 33.64 24.00
CA GLU A 607 0.13 34.56 23.17
C GLU A 607 1.39 33.90 22.59
N GLU A 608 2.03 32.99 23.32
CA GLU A 608 3.12 32.19 22.78
C GLU A 608 2.64 31.28 21.63
N MET A 609 1.54 30.56 21.84
CA MET A 609 0.99 29.64 20.86
C MET A 609 0.46 30.37 19.62
N LYS A 610 -0.15 31.55 19.80
CA LYS A 610 -0.60 32.42 18.71
C LYS A 610 0.57 32.82 17.81
N LYS A 611 1.70 33.25 18.38
CA LYS A 611 2.92 33.54 17.61
C LYS A 611 3.44 32.32 16.85
N CYS A 612 3.29 31.12 17.41
CA CYS A 612 3.63 29.88 16.71
C CYS A 612 2.66 29.59 15.56
N TYR A 613 1.36 29.76 15.79
CA TYR A 613 0.30 29.56 14.80
C TYR A 613 0.43 30.54 13.62
N GLU A 614 0.70 31.82 13.88
CA GLU A 614 0.91 32.85 12.83
C GLU A 614 2.16 32.61 11.98
N LYS A 615 3.13 31.83 12.49
CA LYS A 615 4.32 31.40 11.73
C LYS A 615 4.06 30.15 10.89
N LEU A 616 2.93 29.47 11.05
CA LEU A 616 2.58 28.36 10.18
C LEU A 616 2.33 28.88 8.76
N PRO A 617 2.76 28.16 7.72
CA PRO A 617 2.39 28.51 6.35
C PRO A 617 0.87 28.47 6.24
N SER A 618 0.25 29.57 5.78
CA SER A 618 -1.18 29.62 5.53
C SER A 618 -1.58 28.51 4.55
N SER A 619 -2.59 27.72 4.93
CA SER A 619 -3.08 26.54 4.21
C SER A 619 -3.56 26.84 2.77
N SER A 620 -3.66 28.12 2.38
CA SER A 620 -3.96 28.59 1.04
C SER A 620 -2.79 28.50 0.04
N ASN A 621 -1.53 28.35 0.49
CA ASN A 621 -0.36 28.37 -0.41
C ASN A 621 0.24 27.00 -0.75
N ALA A 622 -0.27 25.90 -0.20
CA ALA A 622 0.22 24.55 -0.51
C ALA A 622 -0.32 23.98 -1.85
N ALA A 623 -1.23 24.69 -2.53
CA ALA A 623 -1.80 24.27 -3.82
C ALA A 623 -1.13 24.91 -5.05
N THR A 624 -0.15 25.80 -4.89
CA THR A 624 0.31 26.67 -5.98
C THR A 624 1.83 26.75 -6.14
N THR A 625 2.59 25.81 -5.58
CA THR A 625 4.05 25.74 -5.81
C THR A 625 4.46 24.43 -6.48
N THR A 626 3.93 24.21 -7.69
CA THR A 626 4.54 23.37 -8.73
C THR A 626 4.37 24.12 -10.04
N ALA A 627 5.36 24.94 -10.38
CA ALA A 627 5.57 25.47 -11.72
C ALA A 627 6.67 24.66 -12.40
#